data_AF-A0A1U7ZIH7-F1
#
_entry.id   AF-A0A1U7ZIH7-F1
#
_cell.length_a   1.000
_cell.length_b   1.000
_cell.length_c   1.000
_cell.angle_alpha   90.00
_cell.angle_beta   90.00
_cell.angle_gamma   90.00
#
_symmetry.space_group_name_H-M   'P 1'
#
loop_
_entity.id
_entity.type
_entity.pdbx_description
1 polymer ?
#
loop_
_entity_poly.entity_id
_entity_poly.type
_entity_poly.pdbx_seq_one_letter_code
_entity_poly.pdbx_strand_id
1 'polypeptide(L)'
;MEADETTEEEENEDMFTGLGGEKEKWIKHYSTSHRILLVGEGDFSFSLCLAKVFGSATNMVATSLDNQDSLERKYSYAIGNVRELEEMGCVVLYGIDATKMSHHFFLRTQRFDRIVYNFPHVGFLYPEASYFQIELNKKLVKGFLENAKILIREKGEIHLTHKTTDPYDKWDVVKKAEKRGLVLQESVPFCKEDYPGYSNKRAHGTSPDAPFYLGESSTFKFKLKV
;
A
#
# COMPACT_ATOMS: atom_id res chain seq x y z
N MET A 1 -63.84 7.25 -51.78
CA MET A 1 -62.79 6.47 -51.09
C MET A 1 -61.89 7.49 -50.46
N GLU A 2 -62.13 7.72 -49.18
CA GLU A 2 -61.42 8.68 -48.33
C GLU A 2 -60.01 8.16 -48.03
N ALA A 3 -59.10 9.11 -47.79
CA ALA A 3 -57.71 8.91 -47.42
C ALA A 3 -57.58 8.33 -46.01
N ASP A 4 -56.48 7.62 -45.75
CA ASP A 4 -55.65 7.95 -44.58
C ASP A 4 -54.20 7.51 -44.79
N GLU A 5 -53.30 8.38 -44.37
CA GLU A 5 -51.85 8.23 -44.34
C GLU A 5 -51.44 7.34 -43.17
N THR A 6 -50.30 6.65 -43.26
CA THR A 6 -49.42 6.48 -42.10
C THR A 6 -48.04 6.04 -42.57
N THR A 7 -47.09 6.93 -42.35
CA THR A 7 -45.64 6.78 -42.45
C THR A 7 -45.12 5.98 -41.26
N GLU A 8 -44.35 4.92 -41.50
CA GLU A 8 -43.55 4.25 -40.48
C GLU A 8 -42.09 4.69 -40.64
N GLU A 9 -41.74 5.78 -39.93
CA GLU A 9 -40.37 6.04 -39.50
C GLU A 9 -40.20 5.33 -38.15
N GLU A 10 -39.46 4.23 -38.10
CA GLU A 10 -39.00 3.66 -36.83
C GLU A 10 -37.48 3.89 -36.67
N GLU A 11 -37.23 4.74 -35.70
CA GLU A 11 -36.01 5.10 -35.02
C GLU A 11 -35.12 3.88 -34.72
N ASN A 12 -33.88 3.88 -35.23
CA ASN A 12 -32.78 3.09 -34.69
C ASN A 12 -31.81 4.03 -33.96
N GLU A 13 -32.31 4.72 -32.92
CA GLU A 13 -31.49 5.29 -31.86
C GLU A 13 -31.54 4.35 -30.66
N ASP A 14 -30.52 3.50 -30.51
CA ASP A 14 -29.91 3.14 -29.22
C ASP A 14 -28.96 1.94 -29.38
N MET A 15 -27.74 2.22 -29.84
CA MET A 15 -26.60 1.30 -29.70
C MET A 15 -25.39 1.96 -29.04
N PHE A 16 -25.64 2.83 -28.06
CA PHE A 16 -24.57 3.42 -27.24
C PHE A 16 -24.90 3.46 -25.74
N THR A 17 -25.40 2.36 -25.19
CA THR A 17 -25.54 2.18 -23.74
C THR A 17 -24.62 1.06 -23.25
N GLY A 18 -23.32 1.36 -23.19
CA GLY A 18 -22.30 0.38 -22.81
C GLY A 18 -21.06 0.95 -22.11
N LEU A 19 -21.10 2.15 -21.54
CA LEU A 19 -20.08 2.60 -20.57
C LEU A 19 -20.67 2.51 -19.16
N GLY A 20 -21.01 1.28 -18.76
CA GLY A 20 -21.22 0.98 -17.36
C GLY A 20 -19.89 1.12 -16.63
N GLY A 21 -19.62 2.30 -16.07
CA GLY A 21 -18.45 2.51 -15.22
C GLY A 21 -18.42 1.42 -14.17
N GLU A 22 -17.30 0.69 -14.08
CA GLU A 22 -17.17 -0.39 -13.11
C GLU A 22 -17.48 0.15 -11.70
N LYS A 23 -18.38 -0.54 -10.98
CA LYS A 23 -18.71 -0.17 -9.60
C LYS A 23 -17.44 -0.16 -8.75
N GLU A 24 -17.29 0.87 -7.92
CA GLU A 24 -16.14 0.99 -7.03
C GLU A 24 -16.05 -0.23 -6.11
N LYS A 25 -14.90 -0.91 -6.14
CA LYS A 25 -14.63 -2.07 -5.29
C LYS A 25 -13.80 -1.64 -4.11
N TRP A 26 -14.07 -2.24 -2.95
CA TRP A 26 -13.45 -1.89 -1.68
C TRP A 26 -12.85 -3.12 -1.00
N ILE A 27 -11.71 -2.92 -0.36
CA ILE A 27 -11.14 -3.85 0.62
C ILE A 27 -10.69 -3.03 1.83
N LYS A 28 -11.41 -3.18 2.94
CA LYS A 28 -11.23 -2.42 4.19
C LYS A 28 -11.18 -0.90 3.97
N HIS A 29 -9.99 -0.33 3.80
CA HIS A 29 -9.75 1.11 3.71
C HIS A 29 -9.20 1.54 2.34
N TYR A 30 -9.17 0.62 1.39
CA TYR A 30 -8.64 0.81 0.05
C TYR A 30 -9.75 0.58 -0.96
N SER A 31 -9.74 1.34 -2.05
CA SER A 31 -10.74 1.23 -3.12
C SER A 31 -10.14 1.48 -4.49
N THR A 32 -10.86 1.09 -5.53
CA THR A 32 -10.43 1.26 -6.93
C THR A 32 -10.31 2.72 -7.36
N SER A 33 -10.94 3.67 -6.64
CA SER A 33 -10.82 5.11 -6.93
C SER A 33 -9.55 5.74 -6.35
N HIS A 34 -8.89 5.07 -5.39
CA HIS A 34 -7.68 5.59 -4.76
C HIS A 34 -6.46 5.34 -5.62
N ARG A 35 -5.55 6.32 -5.69
CA ARG A 35 -4.18 6.07 -6.14
C ARG A 35 -3.30 5.64 -4.97
N ILE A 36 -2.72 4.44 -5.06
CA ILE A 36 -2.08 3.76 -3.91
C ILE A 36 -0.59 3.57 -4.16
N LEU A 37 0.23 3.99 -3.20
CA LEU A 37 1.65 3.63 -3.10
C LEU A 37 1.84 2.62 -1.98
N LEU A 38 2.38 1.44 -2.29
CA LEU A 38 2.75 0.42 -1.32
C LEU A 38 4.27 0.42 -1.13
N VAL A 39 4.71 0.60 0.11
CA VAL A 39 6.09 0.87 0.48
C VAL A 39 6.68 -0.30 1.24
N GLY A 40 7.88 -0.73 0.83
CA GLY A 40 8.64 -1.75 1.53
C GLY A 40 8.00 -3.13 1.45
N GLU A 41 7.41 -3.47 0.31
CA GLU A 41 6.87 -4.80 0.06
C GLU A 41 7.98 -5.86 0.19
N GLY A 42 7.69 -6.91 0.96
CA GLY A 42 8.53 -8.11 1.04
C GLY A 42 8.30 -8.97 -0.21
N ASP A 43 7.38 -9.92 -0.13
CA ASP A 43 7.05 -10.80 -1.25
C ASP A 43 5.93 -10.27 -2.17
N PHE A 44 5.52 -9.00 -2.02
CA PHE A 44 4.44 -8.35 -2.77
C PHE A 44 3.03 -8.95 -2.60
N SER A 45 2.85 -9.89 -1.66
CA SER A 45 1.56 -10.56 -1.47
C SER A 45 0.45 -9.61 -0.99
N PHE A 46 0.78 -8.55 -0.26
CA PHE A 46 -0.21 -7.55 0.18
C PHE A 46 -0.71 -6.72 -1.00
N SER A 47 0.20 -6.21 -1.84
CA SER A 47 -0.16 -5.53 -3.08
C SER A 47 -1.03 -6.42 -3.97
N LEU A 48 -0.63 -7.68 -4.17
CA LEU A 48 -1.38 -8.60 -5.01
C LEU A 48 -2.79 -8.89 -4.45
N CYS A 49 -2.94 -8.97 -3.13
CA CYS A 49 -4.25 -9.11 -2.48
C CYS A 49 -5.19 -7.96 -2.86
N LEU A 50 -4.73 -6.70 -2.77
CA LEU A 50 -5.55 -5.54 -3.15
C LEU A 50 -5.90 -5.59 -4.64
N ALA A 51 -4.90 -5.85 -5.50
CA ALA A 51 -5.09 -5.92 -6.94
C ALA A 51 -6.13 -6.97 -7.34
N LYS A 52 -6.10 -8.16 -6.71
CA LYS A 52 -7.08 -9.25 -6.95
C LYS A 52 -8.51 -8.84 -6.60
N VAL A 53 -8.71 -8.14 -5.48
CA VAL A 53 -10.06 -7.65 -5.11
C VAL A 53 -10.52 -6.55 -6.06
N PHE A 54 -9.62 -5.69 -6.49
CA PHE A 54 -9.92 -4.63 -7.47
C PHE A 54 -10.16 -5.19 -8.88
N GLY A 55 -9.56 -6.33 -9.21
CA GLY A 55 -9.53 -6.88 -10.58
C GLY A 55 -8.59 -6.11 -11.52
N SER A 56 -7.80 -5.17 -10.98
CA SER A 56 -6.84 -4.34 -11.69
C SER A 56 -5.86 -3.73 -10.68
N ALA A 57 -4.67 -3.38 -11.13
CA ALA A 57 -3.65 -2.70 -10.34
C ALA A 57 -3.13 -1.40 -10.99
N THR A 58 -3.83 -0.87 -12.01
CA THR A 58 -3.40 0.34 -12.75
C THR A 58 -3.32 1.60 -11.90
N ASN A 59 -4.03 1.63 -10.77
CA ASN A 59 -4.01 2.70 -9.78
C ASN A 59 -2.93 2.51 -8.69
N MET A 60 -2.09 1.47 -8.81
CA MET A 60 -1.14 1.05 -7.76
C MET A 60 0.31 1.20 -8.20
N VAL A 61 1.15 1.59 -7.26
CA VAL A 61 2.61 1.54 -7.37
C VAL A 61 3.12 0.74 -6.17
N ALA A 62 3.78 -0.39 -6.41
CA ALA A 62 4.33 -1.23 -5.35
C ALA A 62 5.85 -1.14 -5.35
N THR A 63 6.45 -0.95 -4.17
CA THR A 63 7.88 -0.69 -4.05
C THR A 63 8.54 -1.60 -3.03
N SER A 64 9.75 -2.06 -3.33
CA SER A 64 10.60 -2.81 -2.38
C SER A 64 11.96 -2.16 -2.25
N LEU A 65 12.58 -2.33 -1.07
CA LEU A 65 13.99 -1.97 -0.84
C LEU A 65 14.93 -2.95 -1.55
N ASP A 66 14.52 -4.21 -1.66
CA ASP A 66 15.31 -5.24 -2.33
C ASP A 66 15.36 -4.97 -3.84
N ASN A 67 16.50 -5.28 -4.46
CA ASN A 67 16.59 -5.40 -5.91
C ASN A 67 16.01 -6.75 -6.38
N GLN A 68 15.78 -6.89 -7.68
CA GLN A 68 15.18 -8.09 -8.26
C GLN A 68 15.91 -9.38 -7.86
N ASP A 69 17.24 -9.42 -7.98
CA ASP A 69 18.02 -10.62 -7.61
C ASP A 69 17.90 -10.97 -6.12
N SER A 70 17.87 -9.96 -5.26
CA SER A 70 17.72 -10.16 -3.81
C SER A 70 16.32 -10.66 -3.47
N LEU A 71 15.31 -10.14 -4.16
CA LEU A 71 13.93 -10.56 -4.02
C LEU A 71 13.76 -12.05 -4.37
N GLU A 72 14.30 -12.48 -5.52
CA GLU A 72 14.24 -13.86 -5.99
C GLU A 72 14.93 -14.83 -5.01
N ARG A 73 16.09 -14.44 -4.46
CA ARG A 73 16.79 -15.26 -3.46
C ARG A 73 16.08 -15.30 -2.11
N LYS A 74 15.40 -14.22 -1.71
CA LYS A 74 14.83 -14.07 -0.37
C LYS A 74 13.44 -14.68 -0.23
N TYR A 75 12.61 -14.64 -1.28
CA TYR A 75 11.20 -14.97 -1.18
C TYR A 75 10.74 -15.87 -2.32
N SER A 76 10.27 -17.06 -1.97
CA SER A 76 9.96 -18.12 -2.94
C SER A 76 8.84 -17.73 -3.92
N TYR A 77 7.91 -16.86 -3.49
CA TYR A 77 6.75 -16.45 -4.28
C TYR A 77 6.83 -15.04 -4.86
N ALA A 78 7.86 -14.27 -4.53
CA ALA A 78 7.86 -12.84 -4.87
C ALA A 78 7.89 -12.58 -6.38
N ILE A 79 8.65 -13.35 -7.15
CA ILE A 79 8.69 -13.18 -8.62
C ILE A 79 7.34 -13.50 -9.26
N GLY A 80 6.66 -14.55 -8.78
CA GLY A 80 5.30 -14.87 -9.24
C GLY A 80 4.30 -13.76 -8.90
N ASN A 81 4.35 -13.25 -7.67
CA ASN A 81 3.46 -12.17 -7.22
C ASN A 81 3.70 -10.87 -7.99
N VAL A 82 4.96 -10.51 -8.24
CA VAL A 82 5.32 -9.32 -9.03
C VAL A 82 4.83 -9.46 -10.45
N ARG A 83 5.08 -10.60 -11.09
CA ARG A 83 4.64 -10.83 -12.47
C ARG A 83 3.13 -10.67 -12.61
N GLU A 84 2.35 -11.28 -11.70
CA GLU A 84 0.90 -11.15 -11.72
C GLU A 84 0.47 -9.70 -11.48
N LEU A 85 1.13 -8.96 -10.56
CA LEU A 85 0.87 -7.54 -10.34
C LEU A 85 1.11 -6.68 -11.59
N GLU A 86 2.22 -6.89 -12.28
CA GLU A 86 2.57 -6.17 -13.51
C GLU A 86 1.60 -6.51 -14.65
N GLU A 87 1.20 -7.78 -14.78
CA GLU A 87 0.16 -8.23 -15.73
C GLU A 87 -1.19 -7.56 -15.44
N MET A 88 -1.49 -7.25 -14.17
CA MET A 88 -2.67 -6.47 -13.75
C MET A 88 -2.49 -4.94 -13.87
N GLY A 89 -1.33 -4.47 -14.36
CA GLY A 89 -1.04 -3.06 -14.62
C GLY A 89 -0.39 -2.29 -13.47
N CYS A 90 0.08 -2.97 -12.43
CA CYS A 90 0.83 -2.33 -11.34
C CYS A 90 2.18 -1.81 -11.82
N VAL A 91 2.60 -0.64 -11.35
CA VAL A 91 4.00 -0.22 -11.50
C VAL A 91 4.80 -0.76 -10.32
N VAL A 92 5.74 -1.68 -10.58
CA VAL A 92 6.64 -2.24 -9.57
C VAL A 92 8.00 -1.55 -9.62
N LEU A 93 8.50 -1.07 -8.48
CA LEU A 93 9.81 -0.41 -8.36
C LEU A 93 10.68 -1.08 -7.31
N TYR A 94 11.93 -1.36 -7.68
CA TYR A 94 12.91 -1.97 -6.79
C TYR A 94 13.92 -0.95 -6.25
N GLY A 95 14.62 -1.30 -5.17
CA GLY A 95 15.67 -0.44 -4.60
C GLY A 95 15.16 0.87 -3.99
N ILE A 96 13.87 0.95 -3.66
CA ILE A 96 13.26 2.17 -3.11
C ILE A 96 13.44 2.19 -1.59
N ASP A 97 14.32 3.07 -1.13
CA ASP A 97 14.48 3.41 0.29
C ASP A 97 13.32 4.30 0.74
N ALA A 98 12.49 3.82 1.66
CA ALA A 98 11.34 4.55 2.22
C ALA A 98 11.72 5.90 2.84
N THR A 99 12.98 6.06 3.27
CA THR A 99 13.52 7.31 3.85
C THR A 99 14.03 8.30 2.79
N LYS A 100 14.02 7.91 1.52
CA LYS A 100 14.47 8.73 0.37
C LYS A 100 13.49 8.72 -0.81
N MET A 101 12.38 8.00 -0.71
CA MET A 101 11.46 7.73 -1.81
C MET A 101 10.88 9.01 -2.45
N SER A 102 10.79 10.13 -1.73
CA SER A 102 10.33 11.41 -2.28
C SER A 102 11.30 12.03 -3.29
N HIS A 103 12.56 11.57 -3.32
CA HIS A 103 13.57 11.99 -4.30
C HIS A 103 13.60 11.10 -5.54
N HIS A 104 12.93 9.94 -5.53
CA HIS A 104 12.91 9.03 -6.67
C HIS A 104 12.27 9.72 -7.89
N PHE A 105 12.91 9.60 -9.06
CA PHE A 105 12.58 10.39 -10.25
C PHE A 105 11.11 10.25 -10.67
N PHE A 106 10.55 9.05 -10.54
CA PHE A 106 9.15 8.75 -10.86
C PHE A 106 8.21 9.14 -9.72
N LEU A 107 8.55 8.83 -8.46
CA LEU A 107 7.63 9.04 -7.34
C LEU A 107 7.41 10.53 -7.07
N ARG A 108 8.45 11.36 -7.23
CA ARG A 108 8.35 12.82 -7.01
C ARG A 108 7.34 13.50 -7.93
N THR A 109 7.06 12.93 -9.10
CA THR A 109 6.07 13.45 -10.07
C THR A 109 4.65 12.93 -9.80
N GLN A 110 4.46 12.03 -8.83
CA GLN A 110 3.17 11.47 -8.48
C GLN A 110 2.63 12.04 -7.17
N ARG A 111 1.32 11.97 -6.99
CA ARG A 111 0.66 12.20 -5.70
C ARG A 111 -0.38 11.11 -5.46
N PHE A 112 -0.44 10.62 -4.22
CA PHE A 112 -1.22 9.43 -3.85
C PHE A 112 -2.36 9.77 -2.89
N ASP A 113 -3.47 9.05 -3.01
CA ASP A 113 -4.57 9.10 -2.04
C ASP A 113 -4.29 8.20 -0.84
N ARG A 114 -3.51 7.12 -1.04
CA ARG A 114 -3.05 6.22 0.01
C ARG A 114 -1.56 5.92 -0.13
N ILE A 115 -0.81 6.07 0.96
CA ILE A 115 0.58 5.60 1.05
C ILE A 115 0.64 4.60 2.20
N VAL A 116 0.96 3.35 1.90
CA VAL A 116 0.85 2.23 2.84
C VAL A 116 2.24 1.68 3.15
N TYR A 117 2.58 1.54 4.43
CA TYR A 117 3.77 0.84 4.88
C TYR A 117 3.42 -0.13 6.00
N ASN A 118 3.52 -1.43 5.72
CA ASN A 118 3.18 -2.48 6.67
C ASN A 118 4.43 -2.97 7.40
N PHE A 119 4.41 -2.89 8.74
CA PHE A 119 5.43 -3.42 9.65
C PHE A 119 6.87 -3.00 9.28
N PRO A 120 7.16 -1.70 9.17
CA PRO A 120 8.51 -1.23 8.86
C PRO A 120 9.53 -1.74 9.88
N HIS A 121 10.66 -2.25 9.39
CA HIS A 121 11.74 -2.73 10.25
C HIS A 121 13.08 -2.58 9.52
N VAL A 122 14.16 -2.21 10.23
CA VAL A 122 15.51 -2.04 9.61
C VAL A 122 16.29 -3.36 9.49
N GLY A 123 15.67 -4.47 9.87
CA GLY A 123 16.35 -5.74 10.11
C GLY A 123 16.95 -5.83 11.52
N PHE A 124 17.61 -6.94 11.82
CA PHE A 124 18.06 -7.29 13.17
C PHE A 124 19.57 -6.99 13.34
N LEU A 125 19.91 -5.75 13.69
CA LEU A 125 21.29 -5.36 13.99
C LEU A 125 21.64 -5.54 15.48
N TYR A 126 20.63 -5.42 16.33
CA TYR A 126 20.69 -5.66 17.78
C TYR A 126 19.46 -6.48 18.22
N PRO A 127 19.41 -6.99 19.46
CA PRO A 127 18.21 -7.66 19.97
C PRO A 127 16.97 -6.77 19.85
N GLU A 128 15.81 -7.35 19.53
CA GLU A 128 14.58 -6.63 19.19
C GLU A 128 14.16 -5.60 20.24
N ALA A 129 14.22 -5.98 21.51
CA ALA A 129 13.84 -5.12 22.64
C ALA A 129 14.95 -4.14 23.07
N SER A 130 16.12 -4.17 22.44
CA SER A 130 17.23 -3.29 22.81
C SER A 130 16.96 -1.84 22.42
N TYR A 131 17.46 -0.92 23.24
CA TYR A 131 17.34 0.52 22.98
C TYR A 131 17.88 0.90 21.59
N PHE A 132 19.04 0.36 21.19
CA PHE A 132 19.65 0.66 19.89
C PHE A 132 18.80 0.18 18.72
N GLN A 133 18.23 -1.03 18.77
CA GLN A 133 17.34 -1.54 17.72
C GLN A 133 16.09 -0.66 17.60
N ILE A 134 15.46 -0.35 18.74
CA ILE A 134 14.26 0.50 18.80
C ILE A 134 14.54 1.89 18.22
N GLU A 135 15.69 2.50 18.51
CA GLU A 135 16.02 3.83 17.96
C GLU A 135 16.29 3.81 16.45
N LEU A 136 16.89 2.76 15.89
CA LEU A 136 17.05 2.61 14.44
C LEU A 136 15.70 2.46 13.74
N ASN A 137 14.84 1.62 14.28
CA ASN A 137 13.48 1.41 13.80
C ASN A 137 12.64 2.70 13.86
N LYS A 138 12.76 3.48 14.95
CA LYS A 138 12.17 4.82 15.02
C LYS A 138 12.71 5.74 13.93
N LYS A 139 14.00 5.72 13.62
CA LYS A 139 14.58 6.56 12.53
C LYS A 139 13.98 6.19 11.17
N LEU A 140 13.76 4.90 10.89
CA LEU A 140 13.08 4.45 9.67
C LEU A 140 11.66 5.02 9.57
N VAL A 141 10.85 4.86 10.62
CA VAL A 141 9.47 5.38 10.64
C VAL A 141 9.46 6.90 10.46
N LYS A 142 10.37 7.61 11.11
CA LYS A 142 10.53 9.06 10.98
C LYS A 142 10.81 9.48 9.54
N GLY A 143 11.79 8.84 8.88
CA GLY A 143 12.17 9.14 7.50
C GLY A 143 11.06 8.81 6.51
N PHE A 144 10.37 7.68 6.71
CA PHE A 144 9.19 7.33 5.93
C PHE A 144 8.09 8.39 6.02
N LEU A 145 7.71 8.81 7.23
CA LEU A 145 6.65 9.79 7.44
C LEU A 145 6.98 11.15 6.79
N GLU A 146 8.24 11.58 6.84
CA GLU A 146 8.71 12.80 6.17
C GLU A 146 8.59 12.70 4.64
N ASN A 147 8.94 11.56 4.06
CA ASN A 147 8.85 11.34 2.61
C ASN A 147 7.39 11.15 2.15
N ALA A 148 6.60 10.38 2.89
CA ALA A 148 5.19 10.13 2.59
C ALA A 148 4.39 11.44 2.60
N LYS A 149 4.69 12.35 3.55
CA LYS A 149 4.08 13.69 3.62
C LYS A 149 4.28 14.51 2.33
N ILE A 150 5.41 14.35 1.64
CA ILE A 150 5.69 15.07 0.38
C ILE A 150 4.89 14.49 -0.80
N LEU A 151 4.63 13.19 -0.76
CA LEU A 151 4.01 12.44 -1.85
C LEU A 151 2.49 12.29 -1.72
N ILE A 152 1.91 12.60 -0.55
CA ILE A 152 0.47 12.47 -0.32
C ILE A 152 -0.31 13.64 -0.94
N ARG A 153 -1.54 13.36 -1.43
CA ARG A 153 -2.51 14.39 -1.81
C ARG A 153 -3.05 15.09 -0.57
N GLU A 154 -3.60 16.29 -0.74
CA GLU A 154 -4.14 17.12 0.34
C GLU A 154 -5.15 16.37 1.24
N LYS A 155 -6.02 15.56 0.63
CA LYS A 155 -7.04 14.74 1.34
C LYS A 155 -6.63 13.26 1.50
N GLY A 156 -5.40 12.92 1.13
CA GLY A 156 -4.90 11.54 1.19
C GLY A 156 -4.55 11.10 2.61
N GLU A 157 -4.36 9.80 2.78
CA GLU A 157 -4.03 9.16 4.05
C GLU A 157 -2.72 8.38 3.96
N ILE A 158 -1.88 8.52 4.98
CA ILE A 158 -0.68 7.70 5.17
C ILE A 158 -1.03 6.61 6.17
N HIS A 159 -0.96 5.36 5.73
CA HIS A 159 -1.28 4.18 6.53
C HIS A 159 0.01 3.50 6.98
N LEU A 160 0.19 3.42 8.28
CA LEU A 160 1.31 2.70 8.90
C LEU A 160 0.75 1.57 9.75
N THR A 161 0.97 0.33 9.34
CA THR A 161 0.58 -0.84 10.15
C THR A 161 1.72 -1.23 11.05
N HIS A 162 1.47 -1.35 12.35
CA HIS A 162 2.51 -1.66 13.33
C HIS A 162 1.95 -2.41 14.53
N LYS A 163 2.83 -3.16 15.21
CA LYS A 163 2.51 -3.84 16.46
C LYS A 163 2.30 -2.83 17.59
N THR A 164 1.41 -3.14 18.52
CA THR A 164 0.96 -2.20 19.56
C THR A 164 1.33 -2.61 20.98
N THR A 165 2.10 -3.69 21.15
CA THR A 165 2.55 -4.20 22.45
C THR A 165 4.07 -4.09 22.62
N ASP A 166 4.57 -4.30 23.83
CA ASP A 166 6.02 -4.27 24.12
C ASP A 166 6.81 -5.25 23.24
N PRO A 167 7.99 -4.86 22.71
CA PRO A 167 8.65 -3.56 22.82
C PRO A 167 8.27 -2.55 21.70
N TYR A 168 7.30 -2.90 20.87
CA TYR A 168 6.94 -2.17 19.66
C TYR A 168 6.15 -0.88 19.95
N ASP A 169 5.35 -0.87 21.00
CA ASP A 169 4.67 0.32 21.53
C ASP A 169 5.65 1.47 21.88
N LYS A 170 6.87 1.16 22.34
CA LYS A 170 7.95 2.12 22.61
C LYS A 170 8.37 2.91 21.37
N TRP A 171 8.05 2.42 20.17
CA TRP A 171 8.28 3.14 18.93
C TRP A 171 7.36 4.36 18.83
N ASP A 172 6.21 4.36 19.50
CA ASP A 172 5.27 5.46 19.71
C ASP A 172 5.05 6.27 18.42
N VAL A 173 4.59 5.56 17.38
CA VAL A 173 4.51 6.04 15.99
C VAL A 173 3.66 7.29 15.83
N VAL A 174 2.62 7.44 16.66
CA VAL A 174 1.71 8.60 16.67
C VAL A 174 2.47 9.87 16.99
N LYS A 175 3.21 9.93 18.11
CA LYS A 175 4.00 11.11 18.48
C LYS A 175 5.05 11.46 17.43
N LYS A 176 5.55 10.47 16.68
CA LYS A 176 6.54 10.72 15.61
C LYS A 176 5.86 11.36 14.40
N ALA A 177 4.64 10.93 14.05
CA ALA A 177 3.83 11.56 13.02
C ALA A 177 3.43 12.99 13.40
N GLU A 178 2.96 13.22 14.63
CA GLU A 178 2.57 14.54 15.13
C GLU A 178 3.72 15.56 15.07
N LYS A 179 4.92 15.16 15.50
CA LYS A 179 6.13 16.00 15.40
C LYS A 179 6.52 16.36 13.96
N ARG A 180 5.94 15.70 12.95
CA ARG A 180 6.16 15.95 11.52
C ARG A 180 5.01 16.71 10.87
N GLY A 181 4.05 17.20 11.66
CA GLY A 181 2.88 17.91 11.15
C GLY A 181 1.90 16.99 10.43
N LEU A 182 1.79 15.75 10.91
CA LEU A 182 0.71 14.84 10.58
C LEU A 182 -0.23 14.72 11.78
N VAL A 183 -1.49 14.40 11.54
CA VAL A 183 -2.47 14.13 12.60
C VAL A 183 -2.99 12.71 12.48
N LEU A 184 -3.12 12.01 13.60
CA LEU A 184 -3.80 10.72 13.63
C LEU A 184 -5.30 10.96 13.45
N GLN A 185 -5.86 10.44 12.37
CA GLN A 185 -7.30 10.47 12.15
C GLN A 185 -7.98 9.26 12.80
N GLU A 186 -7.39 8.09 12.62
CA GLU A 186 -7.98 6.84 13.07
C GLU A 186 -6.87 5.80 13.34
N SER A 187 -7.10 4.94 14.33
CA SER A 187 -6.32 3.72 14.54
C SER A 187 -7.29 2.55 14.54
N VAL A 188 -7.07 1.60 13.64
CA VAL A 188 -7.94 0.43 13.46
C VAL A 188 -7.14 -0.86 13.70
N PRO A 189 -7.68 -1.85 14.41
CA PRO A 189 -7.03 -3.15 14.55
C PRO A 189 -6.70 -3.76 13.19
N PHE A 190 -5.49 -4.32 13.06
CA PHE A 190 -5.06 -5.03 11.86
C PHE A 190 -5.32 -6.53 12.05
N CYS A 191 -6.20 -7.09 11.21
CA CYS A 191 -6.42 -8.53 11.11
C CYS A 191 -5.87 -9.02 9.78
N LYS A 192 -5.02 -10.06 9.79
CA LYS A 192 -4.42 -10.60 8.57
C LYS A 192 -5.47 -11.22 7.65
N GLU A 193 -6.50 -11.80 8.24
CA GLU A 193 -7.59 -12.52 7.60
C GLU A 193 -8.46 -11.59 6.74
N ASP A 194 -8.43 -10.27 6.99
CA ASP A 194 -9.05 -9.27 6.15
C ASP A 194 -8.39 -9.13 4.76
N TYR A 195 -7.19 -9.70 4.58
CA TYR A 195 -6.38 -9.61 3.36
C TYR A 195 -6.05 -11.01 2.83
N PRO A 196 -6.99 -11.67 2.11
CA PRO A 196 -6.78 -13.02 1.58
C PRO A 196 -5.53 -13.11 0.68
N GLY A 197 -4.67 -14.09 0.95
CA GLY A 197 -3.41 -14.29 0.22
C GLY A 197 -2.23 -13.45 0.72
N TYR A 198 -2.44 -12.47 1.61
CA TYR A 198 -1.33 -11.74 2.23
C TYR A 198 -0.49 -12.66 3.12
N SER A 199 0.83 -12.62 2.93
CA SER A 199 1.81 -13.34 3.72
C SER A 199 2.87 -12.38 4.25
N ASN A 200 2.79 -12.07 5.54
CA ASN A 200 3.78 -11.20 6.18
C ASN A 200 5.15 -11.90 6.26
N LYS A 201 6.22 -11.22 5.85
CA LYS A 201 7.58 -11.78 5.76
C LYS A 201 8.55 -11.11 6.71
N ARG A 202 9.52 -11.86 7.23
CA ARG A 202 10.59 -11.34 8.11
C ARG A 202 11.53 -10.38 7.40
N ALA A 203 11.72 -10.55 6.08
CA ALA A 203 12.56 -9.76 5.18
C ALA A 203 14.08 -9.74 5.47
N HIS A 204 14.49 -10.20 6.65
CA HIS A 204 15.86 -10.16 7.14
C HIS A 204 16.26 -11.43 7.90
N GLY A 205 17.56 -11.59 8.11
CA GLY A 205 18.16 -12.71 8.83
C GLY A 205 18.33 -13.96 7.96
N THR A 206 18.52 -15.10 8.61
CA THR A 206 18.76 -16.40 7.95
C THR A 206 17.52 -17.01 7.30
N SER A 207 16.34 -16.46 7.56
CA SER A 207 15.05 -16.96 7.04
C SER A 207 14.13 -15.80 6.66
N PRO A 208 14.49 -15.01 5.63
CA PRO A 208 13.76 -13.81 5.23
C PRO A 208 12.33 -14.13 4.75
N ASP A 209 12.12 -15.31 4.12
CA ASP A 209 10.81 -15.76 3.64
C ASP A 209 9.87 -16.29 4.74
N ALA A 210 10.40 -16.52 5.95
CA ALA A 210 9.59 -17.00 7.05
C ALA A 210 8.62 -15.90 7.52
N PRO A 211 7.42 -16.28 8.02
CA PRO A 211 6.55 -15.31 8.66
C PRO A 211 7.10 -14.86 10.01
N PHE A 212 6.65 -13.68 10.46
CA PHE A 212 6.84 -13.24 11.84
C PHE A 212 5.51 -13.26 12.60
N TYR A 213 5.57 -13.39 13.92
CA TYR A 213 4.39 -13.29 14.77
C TYR A 213 3.86 -11.86 14.76
N LEU A 214 2.61 -11.65 14.32
CA LEU A 214 1.98 -10.33 14.22
C LEU A 214 1.59 -9.79 15.61
N GLY A 215 1.03 -10.63 16.49
CA GLY A 215 0.49 -10.17 17.77
C GLY A 215 -0.57 -9.08 17.60
N GLU A 216 -0.87 -8.33 18.67
CA GLU A 216 -1.74 -7.16 18.57
C GLU A 216 -1.07 -6.09 17.70
N SER A 217 -1.79 -5.70 16.64
CA SER A 217 -1.31 -4.76 15.63
C SER A 217 -2.46 -3.86 15.19
N SER A 218 -2.12 -2.63 14.81
CA SER A 218 -3.09 -1.66 14.29
C SER A 218 -2.54 -0.96 13.05
N THR A 219 -3.45 -0.57 12.16
CA THR A 219 -3.17 0.39 11.09
C THR A 219 -3.48 1.79 11.60
N PHE A 220 -2.45 2.62 11.70
CA PHE A 220 -2.57 4.03 12.03
C PHE A 220 -2.75 4.84 10.74
N LYS A 221 -3.82 5.62 10.65
CA LYS A 221 -4.14 6.46 9.49
C LYS A 221 -3.87 7.92 9.81
N PHE A 222 -2.90 8.49 9.11
CA PHE A 222 -2.47 9.87 9.30
C PHE A 222 -2.88 10.76 8.13
N LYS A 223 -3.22 12.02 8.44
CA LYS A 223 -3.45 13.08 7.46
C LYS A 223 -2.48 14.24 7.65
N LEU A 224 -2.38 15.10 6.64
CA LEU A 224 -1.69 16.38 6.77
C LEU A 224 -2.39 17.21 7.86
N LYS A 225 -1.59 17.83 8.73
CA LYS A 225 -2.10 18.86 9.64
C LYS A 225 -2.39 20.11 8.81
N VAL A 226 -3.67 20.41 8.62
CA VAL A 226 -4.16 21.67 8.03
C VAL A 226 -4.04 22.79 9.05
#